data_AF-A0A7C4WB55-F1
#
_entry.id   AF-A0A7C4WB55-F1
#
_cell.length_a   1.000
_cell.length_b   1.000
_cell.length_c   1.000
_cell.angle_alpha   90.00
_cell.angle_beta   90.00
_cell.angle_gamma   90.00
#
_symmetry.space_group_name_H-M   'P 1'
#
loop_
_entity.id
_entity.type
_entity.pdbx_description
1 polymer ?
#
loop_
_entity_poly.entity_id
_entity_poly.type
_entity_poly.pdbx_seq_one_letter_code
_entity_poly.pdbx_strand_id
1 'polypeptide(L)'
;MGAEARFKRYALGELLGHKLYLALAARERNERNRRLLEELARDELKHYEFWSRLSGPVQLGLRDRLKLRLLLALSRVAGKTFTIKLLERGEASTVGEYKRAAAELEGELAAELARVIG
;
A
#
# COMPACT_ATOMS: atom_id res chain seq x y z
N MET A 1 -18.70 6.40 -8.26
CA MET A 1 -17.66 7.06 -7.43
C MET A 1 -16.76 7.87 -8.35
N GLY A 2 -16.52 9.16 -8.04
CA GLY A 2 -15.58 9.99 -8.80
C GLY A 2 -14.12 9.56 -8.66
N ALA A 3 -13.25 10.06 -9.54
CA ALA A 3 -11.81 9.71 -9.58
C ALA A 3 -11.09 10.05 -8.26
N GLU A 4 -11.36 11.23 -7.68
CA GLU A 4 -10.76 11.66 -6.41
C GLU A 4 -11.03 10.67 -5.26
N ALA A 5 -12.27 10.16 -5.15
CA ALA A 5 -12.64 9.21 -4.11
C ALA A 5 -11.92 7.85 -4.27
N ARG A 6 -11.63 7.43 -5.52
CA ARG A 6 -10.82 6.24 -5.78
C ARG A 6 -9.37 6.48 -5.38
N PHE A 7 -8.79 7.62 -5.76
CA PHE A 7 -7.41 7.96 -5.44
C PHE A 7 -7.18 8.06 -3.93
N LYS A 8 -8.14 8.61 -3.16
CA LYS A 8 -8.10 8.57 -1.68
C LYS A 8 -8.07 7.14 -1.14
N ARG A 9 -8.84 6.24 -1.74
CA ARG A 9 -8.87 4.82 -1.35
C ARG A 9 -7.53 4.13 -1.63
N TYR A 10 -6.91 4.45 -2.76
CA TYR A 10 -5.57 3.96 -3.11
C TYR A 10 -4.54 4.47 -2.11
N ALA A 11 -4.46 5.79 -1.90
CA ALA A 11 -3.57 6.39 -0.91
C ALA A 11 -3.75 5.76 0.50
N LEU A 12 -4.98 5.52 0.95
CA LEU A 12 -5.22 4.85 2.23
C LEU A 12 -4.69 3.41 2.27
N GLY A 13 -4.84 2.67 1.17
CA GLY A 13 -4.30 1.31 1.02
C GLY A 13 -2.79 1.30 1.14
N GLU A 14 -2.12 2.10 0.31
CA GLU A 14 -0.65 2.21 0.28
C GLU A 14 -0.10 2.68 1.64
N LEU A 15 -0.76 3.64 2.30
CA LEU A 15 -0.38 4.09 3.63
C LEU A 15 -0.51 2.97 4.68
N LEU A 16 -1.54 2.13 4.57
CA LEU A 16 -1.71 0.97 5.45
C LEU A 16 -0.63 -0.09 5.19
N GLY A 17 -0.30 -0.37 3.93
CA GLY A 17 0.79 -1.26 3.52
C GLY A 17 2.13 -0.79 4.09
N HIS A 18 2.49 0.48 3.85
CA HIS A 18 3.68 1.13 4.41
C HIS A 18 3.79 0.94 5.93
N LYS A 19 2.71 1.24 6.68
CA LYS A 19 2.72 1.10 8.15
C LYS A 19 2.81 -0.36 8.60
N LEU A 20 2.19 -1.30 7.87
CA LEU A 20 2.30 -2.71 8.16
C LEU A 20 3.74 -3.20 7.97
N TYR A 21 4.35 -2.93 6.82
CA TYR A 21 5.71 -3.39 6.51
C TYR A 21 6.73 -2.81 7.48
N LEU A 22 6.66 -1.52 7.84
CA LEU A 22 7.53 -0.94 8.88
C LEU A 22 7.37 -1.65 10.24
N ALA A 23 6.13 -1.92 10.64
CA ALA A 23 5.87 -2.59 11.92
C ALA A 23 6.34 -4.06 11.92
N LEU A 24 6.31 -4.73 10.77
CA LEU A 24 6.89 -6.07 10.60
C LEU A 24 8.42 -6.03 10.60
N ALA A 25 9.03 -5.06 9.90
CA ALA A 25 10.48 -4.86 9.84
C ALA A 25 11.07 -4.60 11.24
N ALA A 26 10.43 -3.73 12.02
CA ALA A 26 10.85 -3.40 13.39
C ALA A 26 10.90 -4.61 14.34
N ARG A 27 10.22 -5.71 13.99
CA ARG A 27 10.15 -6.94 14.79
C ARG A 27 10.85 -8.12 14.12
N GLU A 28 11.47 -7.90 12.96
CA GLU A 28 12.18 -8.93 12.21
C GLU A 28 13.62 -9.06 12.72
N ARG A 29 14.02 -10.30 13.04
CA ARG A 29 15.36 -10.63 13.54
C ARG A 29 16.32 -10.92 12.40
N ASN A 30 15.81 -11.50 11.31
CA ASN A 30 16.64 -11.79 10.14
C ASN A 30 16.89 -10.50 9.35
N GLU A 31 18.15 -10.07 9.26
CA GLU A 31 18.48 -8.78 8.64
C GLU A 31 18.09 -8.68 7.17
N ARG A 32 18.21 -9.78 6.42
CA ARG A 32 17.81 -9.82 5.00
C ARG A 32 16.31 -9.57 4.89
N ASN A 33 15.49 -10.26 5.68
CA ASN A 33 14.05 -10.07 5.68
C ASN A 33 13.66 -8.67 6.17
N ARG A 34 14.38 -8.12 7.17
CA ARG A 34 14.13 -6.76 7.66
C ARG A 34 14.34 -5.75 6.54
N ARG A 35 15.45 -5.85 5.81
CA ARG A 35 15.74 -4.99 4.66
C ARG A 35 14.67 -5.10 3.56
N LEU A 36 14.23 -6.32 3.23
CA LEU A 36 13.16 -6.53 2.27
C LEU A 36 11.84 -5.85 2.72
N LEU A 37 11.47 -5.97 4.00
CA LEU A 37 10.28 -5.31 4.54
C LEU A 37 10.43 -3.78 4.53
N GLU A 38 11.62 -3.24 4.80
CA GLU A 38 11.88 -1.81 4.69
C GLU A 38 11.84 -1.31 3.24
N GLU A 39 12.30 -2.10 2.28
CA GLU A 39 12.19 -1.82 0.84
C GLU A 39 10.72 -1.75 0.42
N LEU A 40 9.93 -2.79 0.75
CA LEU A 40 8.50 -2.81 0.51
C LEU A 40 7.81 -1.60 1.15
N ALA A 41 8.14 -1.27 2.40
CA ALA A 41 7.59 -0.09 3.05
C ALA A 41 7.91 1.22 2.32
N ARG A 42 9.11 1.35 1.73
CA ARG A 42 9.49 2.52 0.95
C ARG A 42 8.74 2.60 -0.37
N ASP A 43 8.49 1.47 -1.02
CA ASP A 43 7.76 1.45 -2.29
C ASP A 43 6.29 1.85 -2.10
N GLU A 44 5.61 1.28 -1.08
CA GLU A 44 4.28 1.71 -0.67
C GLU A 44 4.20 3.22 -0.33
N LEU A 45 5.27 3.78 0.25
CA LEU A 45 5.31 5.22 0.54
C LEU A 45 5.35 6.05 -0.75
N LYS A 46 6.13 5.64 -1.76
CA LYS A 46 6.15 6.31 -3.07
C LYS A 46 4.78 6.25 -3.74
N HIS A 47 4.10 5.10 -3.65
CA HIS A 47 2.75 4.95 -4.18
C HIS A 47 1.76 5.87 -3.45
N TYR A 48 1.83 5.90 -2.11
CA TYR A 48 1.02 6.82 -1.30
C TYR A 48 1.24 8.29 -1.70
N GLU A 49 2.50 8.70 -1.88
CA GLU A 49 2.85 10.05 -2.31
C GLU A 49 2.27 10.38 -3.68
N PHE A 50 2.38 9.46 -4.65
CA PHE A 50 1.78 9.61 -5.97
C PHE A 50 0.27 9.83 -5.87
N TRP A 51 -0.46 8.93 -5.20
CA TRP A 51 -1.91 9.04 -5.10
C TRP A 51 -2.34 10.27 -4.29
N SER A 52 -1.57 10.65 -3.27
CA SER A 52 -1.84 11.84 -2.44
C SER A 52 -1.70 13.15 -3.21
N ARG A 53 -0.85 13.21 -4.24
CA ARG A 53 -0.79 14.39 -5.14
C ARG A 53 -2.08 14.58 -5.91
N LEU A 54 -2.75 13.47 -6.28
CA LEU A 54 -4.00 13.48 -7.05
C LEU A 54 -5.25 13.62 -6.16
N SER A 55 -5.20 13.08 -4.94
CA SER A 55 -6.37 12.99 -4.04
C SER A 55 -6.37 13.96 -2.86
N GLY A 56 -5.25 14.65 -2.66
CA GLY A 56 -4.89 15.24 -1.37
C GLY A 56 -4.39 14.20 -0.36
N PRO A 57 -3.61 14.61 0.65
CA PRO A 57 -3.07 13.71 1.67
C PRO A 57 -4.20 13.13 2.54
N VAL A 58 -4.02 11.88 2.95
CA VAL A 58 -4.98 11.14 3.79
C VAL A 58 -4.29 10.58 5.02
N GLN A 59 -5.08 10.29 6.06
CA GLN A 59 -4.60 9.69 7.29
C GLN A 59 -5.41 8.44 7.63
N LEU A 60 -4.78 7.45 8.25
CA LEU A 60 -5.46 6.24 8.69
C LEU A 60 -6.54 6.58 9.74
N GLY A 61 -7.79 6.31 9.37
CA GLY A 61 -8.93 6.45 10.25
C GLY A 61 -9.04 5.32 11.27
N LEU A 62 -10.10 5.33 12.08
CA LEU A 62 -10.33 4.30 13.09
C LEU A 62 -10.42 2.89 12.49
N ARG A 63 -11.09 2.74 11.34
CA ARG A 63 -11.25 1.46 10.64
C ARG A 63 -9.92 0.93 10.12
N ASP A 64 -9.09 1.78 9.53
CA ASP A 64 -7.79 1.39 8.98
C ASP A 64 -6.81 1.00 10.08
N ARG A 65 -6.81 1.74 11.20
CA ARG A 65 -6.02 1.39 12.39
C ARG A 65 -6.45 0.06 12.98
N LEU A 66 -7.75 -0.24 13.00
CA LEU A 66 -8.25 -1.56 13.42
C LEU A 66 -7.78 -2.65 12.47
N LYS A 67 -7.90 -2.44 11.14
CA LYS A 67 -7.40 -3.37 10.12
C LYS A 67 -5.90 -3.64 10.29
N LEU A 68 -5.09 -2.59 10.49
CA LEU A 68 -3.65 -2.68 10.74
C LEU A 68 -3.35 -3.53 11.99
N ARG A 69 -4.08 -3.30 13.10
CA ARG A 69 -3.92 -4.10 14.33
C ARG A 69 -4.27 -5.57 14.12
N LEU A 70 -5.36 -5.85 13.38
CA LEU A 70 -5.76 -7.22 13.04
C LEU A 70 -4.72 -7.92 12.17
N LEU A 71 -4.17 -7.25 11.15
CA LEU A 71 -3.10 -7.79 10.32
C LEU A 71 -1.84 -8.06 11.12
N LEU A 72 -1.45 -7.15 12.03
CA LEU A 72 -0.32 -7.37 12.93
C LEU A 72 -0.55 -8.55 13.88
N ALA A 73 -1.76 -8.72 14.41
CA ALA A 73 -2.10 -9.89 15.22
C ALA A 73 -2.04 -11.17 14.39
N LEU A 74 -2.62 -11.16 13.18
CA LEU A 74 -2.61 -12.28 12.25
C LEU A 74 -1.18 -12.69 11.86
N SER A 75 -0.28 -11.72 11.66
CA SER A 75 1.13 -11.99 11.34
C SER A 75 1.85 -12.79 12.43
N ARG A 76 1.37 -12.72 13.68
CA ARG A 76 1.91 -13.49 14.81
C ARG A 76 1.33 -14.90 14.88
N VAL A 77 0.07 -15.08 14.47
CA VAL A 77 -0.64 -16.37 14.55
C VAL A 77 -0.39 -17.22 13.31
N ALA A 78 -0.58 -16.64 12.12
CA ALA A 78 -0.49 -17.34 10.83
C ALA A 78 0.84 -17.08 10.09
N GLY A 79 1.70 -16.22 10.64
CA GLY A 79 2.98 -15.85 10.05
C GLY A 79 2.92 -14.64 9.11
N LYS A 80 4.09 -14.01 8.94
CA LYS A 80 4.26 -12.79 8.13
C LYS A 80 3.94 -13.03 6.65
N THR A 81 4.51 -14.07 6.05
CA THR A 81 4.31 -14.38 4.63
C THR A 81 2.83 -14.57 4.28
N PHE A 82 2.07 -15.28 5.13
CA PHE A 82 0.64 -15.44 4.94
C PHE A 82 -0.10 -14.10 5.00
N THR A 83 0.23 -13.27 6.00
CA THR A 83 -0.41 -11.96 6.20
C THR A 83 -0.10 -11.01 5.04
N ILE A 84 1.14 -10.99 4.56
CA ILE A 84 1.58 -10.18 3.42
C ILE A 84 0.82 -10.60 2.17
N LYS A 85 0.80 -11.91 1.85
CA LYS A 85 0.03 -12.41 0.70
C LYS A 85 -1.47 -12.14 0.80
N LEU A 86 -2.03 -12.15 2.00
CA LEU A 86 -3.43 -11.80 2.22
C LEU A 86 -3.70 -10.33 1.92
N LEU A 87 -2.80 -9.43 2.32
CA LEU A 87 -2.85 -8.00 1.99
C LEU A 87 -2.73 -7.79 0.47
N GLU A 88 -1.68 -8.32 -0.14
CA GLU A 88 -1.38 -8.21 -1.59
C GLU A 88 -2.53 -8.77 -2.44
N ARG A 89 -3.18 -9.86 -2.02
CA ARG A 89 -4.34 -10.41 -2.73
C ARG A 89 -5.53 -9.44 -2.71
N GLY A 90 -5.69 -8.67 -1.64
CA GLY A 90 -6.65 -7.57 -1.59
C GLY A 90 -6.33 -6.49 -2.63
N GLU A 91 -5.05 -6.17 -2.80
CA GLU A 91 -4.53 -5.17 -3.75
C GLU A 91 -4.49 -5.65 -5.21
N ALA A 92 -4.39 -6.95 -5.48
CA ALA A 92 -4.44 -7.48 -6.85
C ALA A 92 -5.75 -7.12 -7.57
N SER A 93 -6.86 -6.99 -6.82
CA SER A 93 -8.12 -6.46 -7.33
C SER A 93 -8.03 -4.98 -7.73
N THR A 94 -7.10 -4.25 -7.11
CA THR A 94 -6.82 -2.81 -7.28
C THR A 94 -5.86 -2.54 -8.44
N VAL A 95 -4.92 -3.46 -8.78
CA VAL A 95 -4.05 -3.32 -9.97
C VAL A 95 -4.84 -3.19 -11.27
N GLY A 96 -5.95 -3.93 -11.40
CA GLY A 96 -6.88 -3.77 -12.53
C GLY A 96 -7.54 -2.39 -12.55
N GLU A 97 -7.79 -1.79 -11.39
CA GLU A 97 -8.27 -0.43 -11.26
C GLU A 97 -7.17 0.62 -11.52
N TYR A 98 -5.92 0.34 -11.17
CA TYR A 98 -4.76 1.20 -11.48
C TYR A 98 -4.54 1.33 -12.98
N LYS A 99 -4.71 0.25 -13.75
CA LYS A 99 -4.69 0.33 -15.21
C LYS A 99 -5.80 1.20 -15.78
N ARG A 100 -6.98 1.20 -15.16
CA ARG A 100 -8.09 2.09 -15.54
C ARG A 100 -7.79 3.54 -15.17
N ALA A 101 -7.26 3.78 -13.97
CA ALA A 101 -6.79 5.10 -13.56
C ALA A 101 -5.68 5.62 -14.49
N ALA A 102 -4.74 4.77 -14.90
CA ALA A 102 -3.68 5.12 -15.86
C ALA A 102 -4.24 5.55 -17.21
N ALA A 103 -5.34 4.93 -17.67
CA ALA A 103 -6.00 5.33 -18.91
C ALA A 103 -6.80 6.65 -18.78
N GLU A 104 -7.15 7.05 -17.56
CA GLU A 104 -7.75 8.36 -17.26
C GLU A 104 -6.70 9.45 -17.02
N LEU A 105 -5.46 9.08 -16.73
CA LEU A 105 -4.34 10.00 -16.57
C LEU A 105 -3.71 10.30 -17.94
N GLU A 106 -3.39 11.56 -18.19
CA GLU A 106 -2.77 11.99 -19.45
C GLU A 106 -1.24 12.18 -19.29
N GLY A 107 -0.50 11.93 -20.36
CA GLY A 107 0.91 12.32 -20.50
C GLY A 107 1.85 11.77 -19.43
N GLU A 108 2.57 12.67 -18.75
CA GLU A 108 3.64 12.33 -17.80
C GLU A 108 3.14 11.57 -16.56
N LEU A 109 1.89 11.80 -16.12
CA LEU A 109 1.31 11.15 -14.95
C LEU A 109 1.06 9.66 -15.18
N ALA A 110 0.64 9.28 -16.40
CA ALA A 110 0.49 7.86 -16.77
C ALA A 110 1.85 7.15 -16.83
N ALA A 111 2.88 7.83 -17.33
CA ALA A 111 4.24 7.31 -17.37
C ALA A 111 4.86 7.20 -15.96
N GLU A 112 4.58 8.14 -15.07
CA GLU A 112 4.98 8.08 -13.66
C GLU A 112 4.29 6.91 -12.94
N LEU A 113 2.96 6.78 -13.09
CA LEU A 113 2.19 5.68 -12.50
C LEU A 113 2.76 4.31 -12.89
N ALA A 114 3.12 4.13 -14.16
CA ALA A 114 3.73 2.89 -14.65
C ALA A 114 5.11 2.59 -14.03
N ARG A 115 5.89 3.62 -13.67
CA ARG A 115 7.20 3.47 -13.00
C ARG A 115 7.07 3.29 -11.49
N VAL A 116 6.03 3.85 -10.90
CA VAL A 116 5.78 3.80 -9.47
C VAL A 116 5.19 2.44 -9.11
N ILE A 117 4.24 1.90 -9.91
CA ILE A 117 3.50 0.67 -9.61
C ILE A 117 4.03 -0.58 -10.36
N GLY A 118 4.85 -0.40 -11.39
CA GLY A 118 5.44 -1.48 -12.19
C GLY A 118 6.72 -2.03 -11.60
#